data_AF-A0AAI8PKK2-F1
#
_entry.id   AF-A0AAI8PKK2-F1
#
_cell.length_a   1.000
_cell.length_b   1.000
_cell.length_c   1.000
_cell.angle_alpha   90.00
_cell.angle_beta   90.00
_cell.angle_gamma   90.00
#
_symmetry.space_group_name_H-M   'P 1'
#
loop_
_entity.id
_entity.type
_entity.pdbx_description
1 polymer ?
#
loop_
_entity_poly.entity_id
_entity_poly.type
_entity_poly.pdbx_seq_one_letter_code
_entity_poly.pdbx_strand_id
1 'polypeptide(L)'
;MVIVQRIAELLRRTWFGAARTELLAFARARYGYGCDDGDDPIAYGCLGNGPCFPRAFLDDYAAADPPALGNDELRYPLFVRLLGYPVADTGFRHAWHCPADDPYFNVLGDRNITRETIAAEPAKPDGRRAFHPVRPPLRGAY
;
A
#
# COMPACT_ATOMS: atom_id res chain seq x y z
N MET A 1 -11.08 -6.25 -8.50
CA MET A 1 -9.66 -5.92 -8.77
C MET A 1 -9.09 -5.28 -7.52
N VAL A 2 -8.12 -5.90 -6.87
CA VAL A 2 -7.41 -5.27 -5.76
C VAL A 2 -6.12 -4.69 -6.32
N ILE A 3 -5.91 -3.40 -6.11
CA ILE A 3 -4.76 -2.72 -6.66
C ILE A 3 -3.76 -2.54 -5.54
N VAL A 4 -2.65 -3.28 -5.60
CA VAL A 4 -1.58 -3.29 -4.62
C VAL A 4 -0.29 -3.12 -5.39
N GLN A 5 0.50 -2.12 -4.99
CA GLN A 5 1.79 -1.83 -5.58
C GLN A 5 2.69 -3.08 -5.54
N ARG A 6 3.31 -3.45 -6.66
CA ARG A 6 4.29 -4.54 -6.69
C ARG A 6 5.64 -3.96 -6.32
N ILE A 7 6.14 -4.24 -5.11
CA ILE A 7 7.47 -3.79 -4.69
C ILE A 7 8.22 -4.97 -4.10
N ALA A 8 8.82 -5.76 -4.98
CA ALA A 8 9.61 -6.94 -4.66
C ALA A 8 10.93 -6.62 -3.93
N GLU A 9 11.29 -5.34 -3.78
CA GLU A 9 12.65 -4.94 -3.41
C GLU A 9 12.85 -4.64 -1.91
N LEU A 10 11.77 -4.50 -1.14
CA LEU A 10 11.85 -4.03 0.26
C LEU A 10 11.82 -5.10 1.34
N LEU A 11 11.42 -6.32 1.02
CA LEU A 11 11.29 -7.39 2.02
C LEU A 11 12.63 -7.98 2.46
N ARG A 12 13.72 -7.59 1.79
CA ARG A 12 15.10 -7.94 2.19
C ARG A 12 15.68 -7.02 3.27
N ARG A 13 14.98 -5.96 3.70
CA ARG A 13 15.49 -5.02 4.71
C ARG A 13 14.71 -5.13 6.03
N THR A 14 15.47 -5.03 7.12
CA THR A 14 15.18 -5.38 8.53
C THR A 14 13.99 -4.70 9.21
N TRP A 15 13.33 -3.73 8.57
CA TRP A 15 12.32 -2.88 9.21
C TRP A 15 11.01 -3.62 9.56
N PHE A 16 10.75 -4.77 8.93
CA PHE A 16 9.53 -5.57 9.17
C PHE A 16 9.80 -6.99 9.69
N GLY A 17 11.04 -7.33 10.05
CA GLY A 17 11.48 -8.72 10.21
C GLY A 17 10.61 -9.59 11.15
N ALA A 18 10.41 -9.15 12.39
CA ALA A 18 9.64 -9.92 13.38
C ALA A 18 8.14 -9.98 13.02
N ALA A 19 7.54 -8.81 12.79
CA ALA A 19 6.15 -8.65 12.37
C ALA A 19 5.79 -9.49 11.13
N ARG A 20 6.67 -9.49 10.12
CA ARG A 20 6.52 -10.28 8.90
C ARG A 20 6.54 -11.78 9.20
N THR A 21 7.45 -12.22 10.06
CA THR A 21 7.60 -13.63 10.42
C THR A 21 6.36 -14.15 11.14
N GLU A 22 5.85 -13.39 12.11
CA GLU A 22 4.64 -13.76 12.87
C GLU A 22 3.40 -13.75 11.97
N LEU A 23 3.26 -12.75 11.10
CA LEU A 23 2.15 -12.67 10.15
C LEU A 23 2.15 -13.85 9.16
N LEU A 24 3.34 -14.26 8.69
CA LEU A 24 3.49 -15.45 7.84
C LEU A 24 3.20 -16.74 8.58
N ALA A 25 3.61 -16.86 9.84
CA ALA A 25 3.29 -18.02 10.67
C ALA A 25 1.78 -18.15 10.88
N PHE A 26 1.09 -17.04 11.14
CA PHE A 26 -0.36 -17.00 11.20
C PHE A 26 -1.01 -17.45 9.89
N ALA A 27 -0.56 -16.91 8.75
CA ALA A 27 -1.11 -17.25 7.44
C ALA A 27 -0.93 -18.74 7.11
N ARG A 28 0.24 -19.31 7.44
CA ARG A 28 0.52 -20.75 7.33
C ARG A 28 -0.45 -21.57 8.16
N ALA A 29 -0.58 -21.24 9.44
CA ALA A 29 -1.39 -22.00 10.39
C ALA A 29 -2.88 -21.95 10.05
N ARG A 30 -3.39 -20.79 9.60
CA ARG A 30 -4.83 -20.59 9.37
C ARG A 30 -5.30 -20.88 7.95
N TYR A 31 -4.46 -20.63 6.96
CA TYR A 31 -4.85 -20.70 5.53
C TYR A 31 -4.02 -21.70 4.73
N GLY A 32 -3.08 -22.42 5.36
CA GLY A 32 -2.17 -23.33 4.65
C GLY A 32 -1.22 -22.60 3.70
N TYR A 33 -0.93 -21.31 3.96
CA TYR A 33 -0.17 -20.46 3.06
C TYR A 33 1.30 -20.90 2.93
N GLY A 34 1.70 -21.40 1.76
CA GLY A 34 3.04 -21.94 1.48
C GLY A 34 3.87 -21.13 0.48
N CYS A 35 5.16 -21.47 0.39
CA CYS A 35 6.06 -21.03 -0.69
C CYS A 35 6.21 -22.21 -1.67
N ASP A 36 5.43 -22.21 -2.75
CA ASP A 36 5.47 -23.32 -3.72
C ASP A 36 6.78 -23.31 -4.54
N ASP A 37 7.45 -22.16 -4.65
CA ASP A 37 8.57 -21.95 -5.59
C ASP A 37 9.88 -21.41 -4.95
N GLY A 38 10.04 -21.50 -3.62
CA GLY A 38 11.29 -21.11 -2.95
C GLY A 38 11.58 -19.60 -2.85
N ASP A 39 10.68 -18.75 -3.35
CA ASP A 39 10.72 -17.29 -3.19
C ASP A 39 10.06 -16.81 -1.87
N ASP A 40 10.29 -15.53 -1.52
CA ASP A 40 9.64 -14.88 -0.38
C ASP A 40 8.11 -14.98 -0.51
N PRO A 41 7.40 -15.61 0.46
CA PRO A 41 5.95 -15.80 0.37
C PRO A 41 5.20 -14.47 0.28
N ILE A 42 5.66 -13.40 0.93
CA ILE A 42 5.07 -12.07 0.70
C ILE A 42 5.87 -11.48 -0.47
N ALA A 43 5.26 -11.32 -1.64
CA ALA A 43 5.92 -10.69 -2.80
C ALA A 43 5.50 -9.23 -3.00
N TYR A 44 4.56 -8.74 -2.18
CA TYR A 44 3.87 -7.47 -2.38
C TYR A 44 3.80 -6.67 -1.08
N GLY A 45 3.95 -5.36 -1.21
CA GLY A 45 3.77 -4.38 -0.16
C GLY A 45 3.10 -3.15 -0.76
N CYS A 46 2.23 -2.47 -0.01
CA CYS A 46 1.65 -1.20 -0.46
C CYS A 46 2.07 -0.08 0.47
N LEU A 47 2.52 1.06 -0.04
CA LEU A 47 2.60 2.27 0.79
C LEU A 47 1.18 2.76 1.06
N GLY A 48 0.84 3.27 2.25
CA GLY A 48 -0.55 3.59 2.65
C GLY A 48 -1.42 4.45 1.69
N ASN A 49 -0.80 5.19 0.75
CA ASN A 49 -1.44 5.95 -0.34
C ASN A 49 -1.60 5.19 -1.67
N GLY A 50 -0.88 4.08 -1.83
CA GLY A 50 -0.82 3.24 -3.01
C GLY A 50 -1.92 2.19 -3.18
N PRO A 51 -2.61 1.68 -2.13
CA PRO A 51 -3.63 0.67 -2.35
C PRO A 51 -4.97 1.29 -2.78
N CYS A 52 -5.66 0.59 -3.68
CA CYS A 52 -7.06 0.83 -3.99
C CYS A 52 -7.81 -0.48 -3.82
N PHE A 53 -8.64 -0.53 -2.78
CA PHE A 53 -9.36 -1.73 -2.40
C PHE A 53 -10.82 -1.67 -2.87
N PRO A 54 -11.32 -2.69 -3.57
CA PRO A 54 -12.74 -2.82 -3.83
C PRO A 54 -13.46 -3.10 -2.51
N ARG A 55 -14.71 -2.61 -2.39
CA ARG A 55 -15.55 -2.84 -1.21
C ARG A 55 -15.61 -4.32 -0.81
N ALA A 56 -15.79 -5.22 -1.77
CA ALA A 56 -15.86 -6.66 -1.51
C ALA A 56 -14.62 -7.20 -0.77
N PHE A 57 -13.42 -6.75 -1.14
CA PHE A 57 -12.21 -7.15 -0.41
C PHE A 57 -12.23 -6.62 1.02
N LEU A 58 -12.68 -5.37 1.25
CA LEU A 58 -12.72 -4.81 2.59
C LEU A 58 -13.72 -5.55 3.48
N ASP A 59 -14.85 -5.97 2.92
CA ASP A 59 -15.87 -6.76 3.62
C ASP A 59 -15.31 -8.16 3.97
N ASP A 60 -14.68 -8.84 3.01
CA ASP A 60 -14.07 -10.16 3.24
C ASP A 60 -12.88 -10.09 4.19
N TYR A 61 -12.06 -9.04 4.08
CA TYR A 61 -10.93 -8.80 4.97
C TYR A 61 -11.41 -8.60 6.41
N ALA A 62 -12.48 -7.81 6.61
CA ALA A 62 -13.07 -7.64 7.94
C ALA A 62 -13.64 -8.97 8.48
N ALA A 63 -14.31 -9.75 7.63
CA ALA A 63 -14.86 -11.06 8.00
C ALA A 63 -13.78 -12.12 8.32
N ALA A 64 -12.59 -12.00 7.72
CA ALA A 64 -11.46 -12.89 7.95
C ALA A 64 -10.80 -12.70 9.33
N ASP A 65 -11.17 -11.65 10.07
CA ASP A 65 -10.66 -11.26 11.38
C ASP A 65 -9.11 -11.27 11.44
N PRO A 66 -8.46 -10.33 10.73
CA PRO A 66 -7.04 -10.33 10.52
C PRO A 66 -6.33 -9.97 11.83
N PRO A 67 -5.23 -10.68 12.18
CA PRO A 67 -4.55 -10.46 13.44
C PRO A 67 -3.95 -9.05 13.46
N ALA A 68 -3.88 -8.43 14.63
CA ALA A 68 -3.21 -7.15 14.84
C ALA A 68 -1.66 -7.30 14.82
N LEU A 69 -1.14 -8.01 13.83
CA LEU A 69 0.28 -8.31 13.63
C LEU A 69 0.81 -7.57 12.40
N GLY A 70 1.95 -6.92 12.56
CA GLY A 70 2.62 -6.16 11.51
C GLY A 70 1.89 -4.91 11.07
N ASN A 71 2.44 -4.27 10.03
CA ASN A 71 1.83 -3.08 9.46
C ASN A 71 0.82 -3.45 8.36
N ASP A 72 -0.12 -2.55 8.14
CA ASP A 72 -1.12 -2.64 7.10
C ASP A 72 -0.53 -2.74 5.69
N GLU A 73 0.64 -2.14 5.50
CA GLU A 73 1.38 -2.13 4.25
C GLU A 73 1.87 -3.53 3.81
N LEU A 74 1.97 -4.47 4.75
CA LEU A 74 2.25 -5.90 4.49
C LEU A 74 1.01 -6.78 4.69
N ARG A 75 0.17 -6.42 5.67
CA ARG A 75 -1.01 -7.21 6.02
C ARG A 75 -2.07 -7.18 4.93
N TYR A 76 -2.40 -6.03 4.36
CA TYR A 76 -3.40 -5.99 3.29
C TYR A 76 -2.95 -6.79 2.06
N PRO A 77 -1.73 -6.59 1.49
CA PRO A 77 -1.28 -7.38 0.35
C PRO A 77 -1.28 -8.89 0.56
N LEU A 78 -0.93 -9.34 1.76
CA LEU A 78 -1.01 -10.76 2.11
C LEU A 78 -2.46 -11.25 2.06
N PHE A 79 -3.39 -10.55 2.71
CA PHE A 79 -4.79 -10.98 2.74
C PHE A 79 -5.47 -10.91 1.38
N VAL A 80 -5.05 -9.99 0.50
CA VAL A 80 -5.50 -9.99 -0.90
C VAL A 80 -5.19 -11.33 -1.57
N ARG A 81 -4.00 -11.87 -1.34
CA ARG A 81 -3.60 -13.18 -1.87
C ARG A 81 -4.34 -14.32 -1.20
N LEU A 82 -4.46 -14.30 0.14
CA LEU A 82 -5.16 -15.36 0.90
C LEU A 82 -6.63 -15.47 0.52
N LEU A 83 -7.27 -14.33 0.22
CA LEU A 83 -8.68 -14.26 -0.16
C LEU A 83 -8.90 -14.39 -1.68
N GLY A 84 -7.85 -14.69 -2.45
CA GLY A 84 -7.97 -14.96 -3.89
C GLY A 84 -8.25 -13.73 -4.76
N TYR A 85 -8.02 -12.52 -4.26
CA TYR A 85 -8.21 -11.31 -5.03
C TYR A 85 -7.02 -11.05 -5.97
N PRO A 86 -7.26 -10.60 -7.21
CA PRO A 86 -6.18 -10.28 -8.14
C PRO A 86 -5.45 -9.01 -7.69
N VAL A 87 -4.12 -9.03 -7.84
CA VAL A 87 -3.21 -7.89 -7.59
C VAL A 87 -2.83 -7.24 -8.91
N ALA A 88 -2.95 -5.92 -8.99
CA ALA A 88 -2.42 -5.11 -10.08
C ALA A 88 -1.63 -3.91 -9.53
N ASP A 89 -0.65 -3.43 -10.29
CA ASP A 89 0.04 -2.18 -10.00
C ASP A 89 -0.90 -0.99 -10.29
N THR A 90 -1.08 -0.09 -9.31
CA THR A 90 -1.91 1.12 -9.49
C THR A 90 -1.22 2.16 -10.35
N GLY A 91 0.12 2.18 -10.37
CA GLY A 91 0.89 3.32 -10.84
C GLY A 91 0.68 4.61 -10.02
N PHE A 92 0.00 4.55 -8.87
CA PHE A 92 -0.24 5.73 -8.02
C PHE A 92 1.05 6.27 -7.43
N ARG A 93 1.98 5.37 -7.13
CA ARG A 93 3.35 5.70 -6.77
C ARG A 93 4.27 4.81 -7.59
N HIS A 94 5.34 5.38 -8.14
CA HIS A 94 6.25 4.65 -9.03
C HIS A 94 7.17 3.70 -8.25
N ALA A 95 7.59 4.09 -7.04
CA ALA A 95 8.43 3.26 -6.18
C ALA A 95 8.30 3.65 -4.70
N TRP A 96 8.76 2.79 -3.78
CA TRP A 96 8.70 3.04 -2.33
C TRP A 96 9.62 4.18 -1.85
N HIS A 97 10.74 4.39 -2.54
CA HIS A 97 11.67 5.48 -2.27
C HIS A 97 11.87 6.24 -3.58
N CYS A 98 10.85 7.00 -3.96
CA CYS A 98 10.94 7.86 -5.12
C CYS A 98 10.90 9.33 -4.66
N PRO A 99 12.07 9.98 -4.55
CA PRO A 99 12.15 11.41 -4.21
C PRO A 99 11.33 12.30 -5.16
N ALA A 100 11.08 11.85 -6.39
CA ALA A 100 10.22 12.56 -7.35
C ALA A 100 8.72 12.42 -7.04
N ASP A 101 8.30 11.40 -6.29
CA ASP A 101 6.92 11.18 -5.84
C ASP A 101 6.64 11.87 -4.50
N ASP A 102 7.65 12.00 -3.64
CA ASP A 102 7.52 12.50 -2.27
C ASP A 102 6.80 13.86 -2.13
N PRO A 103 6.98 14.86 -3.03
CA PRO A 103 6.22 16.11 -2.98
C PRO A 103 4.71 15.96 -3.14
N TYR A 104 4.26 14.90 -3.82
CA TYR A 104 2.85 14.62 -4.10
C TYR A 104 2.18 13.75 -3.02
N PHE A 105 2.95 13.31 -2.03
CA PHE A 105 2.45 12.53 -0.91
C PHE A 105 2.76 13.14 0.45
N ASN A 106 3.19 14.40 0.48
CA ASN A 106 3.50 15.16 1.70
C ASN A 106 4.47 14.41 2.64
N VAL A 107 5.43 13.67 2.07
CA VAL A 107 6.38 12.86 2.84
C VAL A 107 7.25 13.72 3.76
N LEU A 108 7.54 14.95 3.34
CA LEU A 108 8.39 15.90 4.08
C LEU A 108 7.60 16.80 5.05
N GLY A 109 6.27 16.79 5.00
CA GLY A 109 5.41 17.54 5.93
C GLY A 109 5.47 19.07 5.82
N ASP A 110 6.22 19.61 4.85
CA ASP A 110 6.52 21.03 4.71
C ASP A 110 5.64 21.74 3.67
N ARG A 111 4.82 21.00 2.91
CA ARG A 111 4.09 21.52 1.75
C ARG A 111 2.67 20.97 1.65
N ASN A 112 1.71 21.88 1.55
CA ASN A 112 0.36 21.53 1.13
C ASN A 112 0.30 21.37 -0.39
N ILE A 113 -0.27 20.26 -0.84
CA ILE A 113 -0.58 20.06 -2.26
C ILE A 113 -1.84 20.86 -2.55
N THR A 114 -1.72 21.88 -3.40
CA THR A 114 -2.85 22.76 -3.70
C THR A 114 -3.79 22.13 -4.74
N ARG A 115 -5.03 22.62 -4.81
CA ARG A 115 -5.99 22.17 -5.84
C ARG A 115 -5.50 22.51 -7.24
N GLU A 116 -4.81 23.63 -7.40
CA GLU A 116 -4.22 24.09 -8.66
C GLU A 116 -3.12 23.12 -9.10
N THR A 117 -2.29 22.65 -8.17
CA THR A 117 -1.28 21.62 -8.44
C THR A 117 -1.94 20.34 -8.94
N ILE A 118 -2.99 19.86 -8.25
CA ILE A 118 -3.72 18.66 -8.64
C ILE A 118 -4.36 18.83 -10.02
N ALA A 119 -4.96 19.99 -10.31
CA ALA A 119 -5.61 20.26 -11.58
C ALA A 119 -4.63 20.36 -12.76
N ALA A 120 -3.39 20.80 -12.52
CA ALA A 120 -2.37 20.96 -13.55
C ALA A 120 -1.68 19.65 -13.95
N GLU A 121 -1.60 18.67 -13.04
CA GLU A 121 -0.91 17.40 -13.28
C GLU A 121 -1.55 16.57 -14.40
N PRO A 122 -2.88 16.39 -14.50
CA PRO A 122 -3.49 15.59 -15.58
C PRO A 122 -3.15 16.00 -17.01
N ALA A 123 -2.79 17.27 -17.22
CA ALA A 123 -2.42 17.83 -18.52
C ALA A 123 -0.97 17.50 -18.94
N LYS A 124 -0.14 17.00 -18.02
CA LYS A 124 1.24 16.60 -18.30
C LYS A 124 1.26 15.15 -18.82
N PRO A 125 2.11 14.81 -19.80
CA PRO A 125 2.26 13.43 -20.29
C PRO A 125 2.52 12.42 -19.16
N ASP A 126 3.43 12.77 -18.25
CA ASP A 126 3.80 11.94 -17.08
C ASP A 126 3.27 12.52 -15.76
N GLY A 127 2.14 13.24 -15.85
CA GLY A 127 1.53 13.90 -14.71
C GLY A 127 0.93 12.94 -13.70
N ARG A 128 0.90 13.38 -12.44
CA ARG A 128 0.38 12.59 -11.32
C ARG A 128 -1.12 12.37 -11.38
N ARG A 129 -1.50 11.15 -10.96
CA ARG A 129 -2.90 10.71 -10.83
C ARG A 129 -3.33 10.50 -9.39
N ALA A 130 -2.37 10.35 -8.48
CA ALA A 130 -2.61 10.15 -7.07
C ALA A 130 -1.85 11.19 -6.26
N PHE A 131 -2.47 11.64 -5.18
CA PHE A 131 -1.96 12.61 -4.25
C PHE A 131 -2.35 12.18 -2.85
N HIS A 132 -1.53 12.49 -1.85
CA HIS A 132 -2.02 12.40 -0.47
C HIS A 132 -3.18 13.42 -0.29
N PRO A 133 -4.23 13.09 0.49
CA PRO A 133 -5.36 13.97 0.70
C PRO A 133 -4.94 15.42 1.02
N VAL A 134 -5.50 16.36 0.26
CA VAL A 134 -5.43 17.79 0.58
C VAL A 134 -6.23 18.00 1.84
N ARG A 135 -5.56 18.32 2.94
CA ARG A 135 -6.24 18.70 4.17
C ARG A 135 -6.11 20.21 4.32
N PRO A 136 -7.22 20.97 4.39
CA PRO A 136 -7.14 22.28 5.02
C PRO A 136 -6.62 22.06 6.45
N PRO A 137 -5.84 22.99 7.01
CA PRO A 137 -5.45 22.93 8.42
C PRO A 137 -6.70 22.69 9.28
N LEU A 138 -6.62 21.76 10.24
CA LEU A 138 -7.74 21.40 11.14
C LEU A 138 -8.26 22.59 11.96
N ARG A 139 -7.56 23.74 11.93
CA ARG A 139 -8.01 25.02 12.45
C ARG A 139 -7.98 26.03 11.31
N GLY A 140 -9.15 26.58 11.00
CA GLY A 140 -9.40 27.46 9.85
C GLY A 140 -8.40 28.61 9.75
N ALA A 141 -7.85 28.78 8.55
CA ALA A 141 -7.34 30.05 8.09
C ALA A 141 -8.49 30.73 7.32
N TYR A 142 -9.11 31.71 7.96
CA TYR A 142 -9.80 32.81 7.29
C TYR A 142 -8.77 33.90 7.00
#